data_AF-A0A011PEE9-F1
#
_entry.id   AF-A0A011PEE9-F1
#
_cell.length_a   1.000
_cell.length_b   1.000
_cell.length_c   1.000
_cell.angle_alpha   90.00
_cell.angle_beta   90.00
_cell.angle_gamma   90.00
#
_symmetry.space_group_name_H-M   'P 1'
#
loop_
_entity.id
_entity.type
_entity.pdbx_description
1 polymer ?
#
loop_
_entity_poly.entity_id
_entity_poly.type
_entity_poly.pdbx_seq_one_letter_code
_entity_poly.pdbx_strand_id
1 'polypeptide(L)' 'MVWTPEAQQDRVDVWEHIAADKPQAAARMDELFSDAVVELAGYPMLGRPRTLPEHPRTDPA' A
#
# COMPACT_ATOMS: atom_id res chain seq x y z
N MET A 1 -10.15 5.52 -8.13
CA MET A 1 -8.76 5.76 -7.69
C MET A 1 -7.82 4.96 -8.57
N VAL A 2 -6.59 5.43 -8.79
CA VAL A 2 -5.57 4.74 -9.59
C VAL A 2 -4.35 4.49 -8.71
N TRP A 3 -3.92 3.23 -8.60
CA TRP A 3 -2.68 2.84 -7.94
C TRP A 3 -1.48 3.12 -8.85
N THR A 4 -0.34 3.49 -8.28
CA THR A 4 0.90 3.45 -9.06
C THR A 4 1.27 2.00 -9.35
N PRO A 5 2.02 1.71 -10.44
CA PRO A 5 2.47 0.36 -10.73
C PRO A 5 3.22 -0.29 -9.56
N GLU A 6 4.05 0.50 -8.86
CA GLU A 6 4.82 0.03 -7.70
C GLU A 6 3.90 -0.34 -6.54
N ALA A 7 2.91 0.50 -6.22
CA ALA A 7 1.97 0.21 -5.14
C ALA A 7 1.07 -1.01 -5.46
N GLN A 8 0.78 -1.23 -6.74
CA GLN A 8 0.07 -2.44 -7.17
C GLN A 8 0.94 -3.68 -7.00
N GLN A 9 2.23 -3.60 -7.31
CA GLN A 9 3.18 -4.69 -7.09
C GLN A 9 3.35 -4.98 -5.60
N ASP A 10 3.53 -3.95 -4.77
CA ASP A 10 3.62 -4.09 -3.31
C ASP A 10 2.43 -4.86 -2.73
N ARG A 11 1.21 -4.60 -3.23
CA ARG A 11 0.00 -5.34 -2.81
C ARG A 11 0.04 -6.81 -3.23
N VAL A 12 0.50 -7.11 -4.44
CA VAL A 12 0.65 -8.49 -4.92
C VAL A 12 1.68 -9.24 -4.07
N ASP A 13 2.83 -8.62 -3.80
CA ASP A 13 3.90 -9.23 -3.01
C ASP A 13 3.44 -9.56 -1.57
N VAL A 14 2.71 -8.63 -0.93
CA VAL A 14 2.10 -8.85 0.39
C VAL A 14 1.07 -9.97 0.34
N TRP A 15 0.21 -9.99 -0.70
CA TRP A 15 -0.79 -11.03 -0.87
C TRP A 15 -0.14 -12.41 -0.96
N GLU A 16 0.81 -12.58 -1.87
CA GLU A 16 1.48 -13.86 -2.11
C GLU A 16 2.19 -14.37 -0.86
N HIS A 17 2.87 -13.46 -0.14
CA HIS A 17 3.54 -13.79 1.12
C HIS A 17 2.57 -14.36 2.17
N ILE A 18 1.43 -13.70 2.40
CA ILE A 18 0.45 -14.15 3.41
C ILE A 18 -0.30 -15.39 2.93
N ALA A 19 -0.66 -15.45 1.64
CA ALA A 19 -1.45 -16.53 1.07
C ALA A 19 -0.71 -17.87 1.06
N ALA A 20 0.63 -17.85 1.08
CA ALA A 20 1.45 -19.05 1.22
C ALA A 20 1.17 -19.83 2.52
N ASP A 21 0.73 -19.14 3.58
CA ASP A 21 0.34 -19.76 4.86
C ASP A 21 -1.18 -19.76 5.06
N LYS A 22 -1.84 -18.60 4.86
CA LYS A 22 -3.26 -18.42 5.15
C LYS A 22 -3.96 -17.51 4.12
N PRO A 23 -4.52 -18.08 3.04
CA PRO A 23 -5.18 -17.32 1.97
C PRO A 23 -6.30 -16.38 2.45
N GLN A 24 -7.08 -16.79 3.46
CA GLN A 24 -8.14 -15.95 4.03
C GLN A 24 -7.60 -14.69 4.72
N ALA A 25 -6.39 -14.77 5.29
CA ALA A 25 -5.74 -13.60 5.89
C ALA A 25 -5.23 -12.62 4.82
N ALA A 26 -4.76 -13.14 3.67
CA ALA A 26 -4.36 -12.31 2.53
C ALA A 26 -5.56 -11.53 1.98
N ALA A 27 -6.71 -12.20 1.77
CA ALA A 27 -7.96 -11.57 1.37
C ALA A 27 -8.37 -10.44 2.31
N ARG A 28 -8.39 -10.71 3.62
CA ARG A 28 -8.71 -9.70 4.62
C ARG A 28 -7.74 -8.51 4.60
N MET A 29 -6.45 -8.76 4.36
CA MET A 29 -5.46 -7.68 4.32
C MET A 29 -5.67 -6.77 3.09
N ASP A 30 -6.01 -7.35 1.95
CA ASP A 30 -6.28 -6.60 0.72
C ASP A 30 -7.55 -5.73 0.82
N GLU A 31 -8.59 -6.26 1.47
CA GLU A 31 -9.80 -5.50 1.82
C GLU A 31 -9.45 -4.29 2.71
N LEU A 32 -8.64 -4.48 3.75
CA LEU A 32 -8.23 -3.40 4.65
C LEU A 32 -7.47 -2.27 3.93
N PHE A 33 -6.61 -2.60 2.96
CA PHE A 33 -5.95 -1.58 2.13
C PHE A 33 -6.96 -0.81 1.28
N SER A 34 -7.93 -1.50 0.70
CA SER A 34 -8.97 -0.88 -0.12
C SER A 34 -9.88 0.03 0.70
N ASP A 35 -10.26 -0.38 1.90
CA ASP A 35 -11.10 0.40 2.81
C ASP A 35 -10.39 1.67 3.30
N ALA A 36 -9.13 1.54 3.74
CA ALA A 36 -8.34 2.69 4.18
C ALA A 36 -8.19 3.75 3.07
N VAL A 37 -8.08 3.28 1.83
CA VAL A 37 -8.02 4.13 0.65
C VAL A 37 -9.33 4.86 0.37
N VAL A 38 -10.47 4.19 0.54
CA VAL A 38 -11.80 4.82 0.43
C VAL A 38 -11.97 5.89 1.51
N GLU A 39 -11.55 5.61 2.75
CA GLU A 39 -11.60 6.59 3.84
C GLU A 39 -10.71 7.80 3.55
N LEU A 40 -9.48 7.60 3.08
CA LEU A 40 -8.57 8.68 2.68
C LEU A 40 -9.12 9.51 1.52
N ALA A 41 -9.85 8.91 0.59
CA ALA A 41 -10.51 9.66 -0.48
C ALA A 41 -11.59 10.62 0.07
N GLY A 42 -12.33 10.19 1.10
CA GLY A 42 -13.32 11.03 1.79
C GLY A 42 -12.68 12.07 2.72
N TYR A 43 -11.55 11.73 3.35
CA TYR A 43 -10.83 12.58 4.29
C TYR A 43 -9.33 12.62 3.96
N PRO A 44 -8.90 13.41 2.96
CA PRO A 44 -7.51 13.38 2.47
C PRO A 44 -6.42 13.70 3.51
N MET A 45 -6.80 14.35 4.61
CA MET A 45 -5.89 14.74 5.71
C MET A 45 -5.89 13.74 6.87
N LEU A 46 -6.53 12.58 6.73
CA LEU A 46 -6.56 11.52 7.75
C LEU A 46 -5.18 10.88 7.96
N GLY A 47 -4.37 10.80 6.89
CA GLY A 47 -2.99 10.37 6.96
C GLY A 47 -2.10 11.42 7.61
N ARG A 48 -1.17 11.00 8.48
CA ARG A 48 -0.15 11.92 8.99
C ARG A 48 0.90 12.18 7.89
N PRO A 49 1.15 13.45 7.52
CA PRO A 49 2.27 13.78 6.64
C PRO A 49 3.56 13.24 7.24
N ARG A 50 4.35 12.56 6.42
CA ARG A 50 5.64 12.06 6.84
C ARG A 50 6.68 13.15 6.65
N THR A 51 7.31 13.59 7.73
CA THR A 51 8.54 14.39 7.65
C THR A 51 9.72 13.44 7.48
N LEU A 52 10.00 13.02 6.24
CA LEU A 52 11.31 12.42 5.95
C LEU A 52 12.27 13.55 5.54
N PRO A 53 13.50 13.59 6.08
CA PRO A 53 14.55 14.34 5.42
C PRO A 53 14.69 13.81 3.99
N GLU A 54 14.85 14.71 3.02
CA GLU A 54 15.12 14.33 1.64
C GLU A 54 16.33 13.40 1.56
N HIS A 55 16.09 12.11 1.33
CA HIS A 55 17.17 11.21 0.92
C HIS A 55 17.29 11.35 -0.59
N PRO A 56 18.44 11.77 -1.14
CA PRO A 56 18.62 11.82 -2.58
C PRO A 56 18.41 10.40 -3.13
N ARG A 57 17.49 10.28 -4.09
CA ARG A 57 17.23 9.07 -4.85
C ARG A 57 18.43 8.87 -5.77
N THR A 58 19.34 7.97 -5.42
CA THR A 58 20.39 7.52 -6.33
C THR A 58 19.80 6.40 -7.18
N ASP A 59 19.13 6.76 -8.27
CA ASP A 59 18.83 5.78 -9.33
C ASP A 59 20.14 5.52 -10.11
N PRO A 60 20.56 4.26 -10.33
CA PRO A 60 21.70 3.98 -11.21
C PRO A 60 21.32 4.27 -12.68
N ALA A 61 22.28 4.84 -13.41
CA ALA A 61 22.20 5.22 -14.82
C ALA A 61 22.10 4.03 -15.78
#